data_AF-A0A520JST9-F1
#
_entry.id   AF-A0A520JST9-F1
#
_cell.length_a   1.000
_cell.length_b   1.000
_cell.length_c   1.000
_cell.angle_alpha   90.00
_cell.angle_beta   90.00
_cell.angle_gamma   90.00
#
_symmetry.space_group_name_H-M   'P 1'
#
loop_
_entity.id
_entity.type
_entity.pdbx_description
1 polymer ?
#
loop_
_entity_poly.entity_id
_entity_poly.type
_entity_poly.pdbx_seq_one_letter_code
_entity_poly.pdbx_strand_id
1 'polypeptide(L)'
;MYYYFIMNNEEFYEHYHKRSNVETTMHMIKSKFGDSVKSKSWTAQVNEVLCKVICHNICVVIREMFELGIKPNFNFCVESEESV
;
A
#
# COMPACT_ATOMS: atom_id res chain seq x y z
N MET A 1 -24.16 3.92 20.71
CA MET A 1 -22.88 3.35 20.23
C MET A 1 -22.09 2.67 21.35
N TYR A 2 -21.93 3.27 22.54
CA TYR A 2 -21.16 2.68 23.65
C TYR A 2 -21.62 1.29 24.13
N TYR A 3 -22.93 1.10 24.37
CA TYR A 3 -23.47 -0.21 24.79
C TYR A 3 -23.31 -1.30 23.71
N TYR A 4 -23.43 -0.94 22.43
CA TYR A 4 -23.19 -1.86 21.31
C TYR A 4 -21.72 -2.32 21.23
N PHE A 5 -20.78 -1.43 21.53
CA PHE A 5 -19.36 -1.76 21.63
C PHE A 5 -19.07 -2.68 22.82
N ILE A 6 -19.65 -2.43 24.00
CA ILE A 6 -19.46 -3.29 25.19
C ILE A 6 -20.00 -4.70 24.94
N MET A 7 -21.18 -4.81 24.34
CA MET A 7 -21.83 -6.11 24.10
C MET A 7 -21.08 -6.97 23.07
N ASN A 8 -20.28 -6.37 22.19
CA ASN A 8 -19.53 -7.08 21.14
C ASN A 8 -18.02 -6.78 21.23
N ASN A 9 -17.50 -6.49 22.43
CA ASN A 9 -16.14 -5.94 22.56
C ASN A 9 -15.08 -6.88 21.96
N GLU A 10 -15.25 -8.18 22.12
CA GLU A 10 -14.35 -9.22 21.64
C GLU A 10 -14.15 -9.11 20.12
N GLU A 11 -15.24 -9.03 19.35
CA GLU A 11 -15.24 -8.84 17.90
C GLU A 11 -14.54 -7.53 17.48
N PHE A 12 -14.76 -6.45 18.23
CA PHE A 12 -14.10 -5.17 17.97
C PHE A 12 -12.60 -5.22 18.24
N TYR A 13 -12.17 -5.89 19.31
CA TYR A 13 -10.76 -6.01 19.68
C TYR A 13 -9.97 -6.89 18.72
N GLU A 14 -10.56 -7.95 18.18
CA GLU A 14 -9.94 -8.78 17.14
C GLU A 14 -9.50 -7.95 15.92
N HIS A 15 -10.29 -6.95 15.54
CA HIS A 15 -10.00 -6.09 14.40
C HIS A 15 -9.13 -4.88 14.76
N TYR A 16 -9.13 -4.46 16.03
CA TYR A 16 -8.47 -3.23 16.46
C TYR A 16 -6.96 -3.23 16.18
N HIS A 17 -6.30 -4.39 16.30
CA HIS A 17 -4.88 -4.53 16.02
C HIS A 17 -4.48 -4.25 14.57
N LYS A 18 -5.42 -4.33 13.61
CA LYS A 18 -5.14 -4.03 12.19
C LYS A 18 -4.96 -2.52 11.94
N ARG A 19 -5.39 -1.67 12.88
CA ARG A 19 -5.27 -0.20 12.76
C ARG A 19 -3.80 0.24 12.72
N SER A 20 -2.96 -0.33 13.57
CA SER A 20 -1.54 0.03 13.64
C SER A 20 -0.84 -0.21 12.29
N ASN A 21 -1.19 -1.31 11.59
CA ASN A 21 -0.63 -1.60 10.27
C ASN A 21 -0.92 -0.49 9.27
N VAL A 22 -2.16 0.02 9.24
CA VAL A 22 -2.53 1.12 8.33
C VAL A 22 -1.80 2.41 8.69
N GLU A 23 -1.70 2.73 9.98
CA GLU A 23 -0.99 3.92 10.45
C GLU A 23 0.51 3.87 10.10
N THR A 24 1.15 2.72 10.30
CA THR A 24 2.55 2.50 9.93
C THR A 24 2.74 2.59 8.41
N THR A 25 1.87 1.98 7.60
CA THR A 25 1.94 2.10 6.13
C THR A 25 1.81 3.54 5.66
N MET A 26 0.84 4.29 6.20
CA MET A 26 0.67 5.72 5.87
C MET A 26 1.87 6.56 6.29
N HIS A 27 2.49 6.25 7.43
CA HIS A 27 3.75 6.88 7.85
C HIS A 27 4.87 6.58 6.84
N MET A 28 5.09 5.31 6.48
CA MET A 28 6.12 4.91 5.51
C MET A 28 5.96 5.60 4.16
N ILE A 29 4.73 5.72 3.64
CA ILE A 29 4.43 6.43 2.39
C ILE A 29 4.84 7.91 2.51
N LYS A 30 4.39 8.59 3.58
CA LYS A 30 4.68 10.01 3.79
C LYS A 30 6.17 10.28 4.03
N SER A 31 6.87 9.42 4.77
CA SER A 31 8.31 9.55 5.00
C SER A 31 9.13 9.40 3.71
N LYS A 32 8.71 8.52 2.79
CA LYS A 32 9.47 8.26 1.56
C LYS A 32 9.11 9.19 0.40
N PHE A 33 7.83 9.47 0.20
CA PHE A 33 7.32 10.23 -0.96
C PHE A 33 6.82 11.64 -0.60
N GLY A 34 6.92 12.03 0.66
CA GLY A 34 6.36 13.27 1.18
C GLY A 34 4.85 13.19 1.39
N ASP A 35 4.36 14.06 2.27
CA ASP A 35 2.94 14.21 2.63
C ASP A 35 2.18 15.16 1.69
N SER A 36 2.87 16.08 1.01
CA SER A 36 2.23 17.05 0.12
C SER A 36 1.48 16.41 -1.05
N VAL A 37 0.29 16.92 -1.35
CA VAL A 37 -0.48 16.63 -2.57
C VAL A 37 -0.60 17.94 -3.35
N LYS A 38 -0.03 18.01 -4.54
CA LYS A 38 0.13 19.28 -5.28
C LYS A 38 -0.97 19.54 -6.32
N SER A 39 -1.72 18.50 -6.66
CA SER A 39 -2.81 18.58 -7.63
C SER A 39 -3.92 19.54 -7.21
N LYS A 40 -4.51 20.27 -8.18
CA LYS A 40 -5.59 21.25 -7.93
C LYS A 40 -6.99 20.65 -7.97
N SER A 41 -7.23 19.69 -8.88
CA SER A 41 -8.52 19.00 -9.00
C SER A 41 -8.59 17.85 -8.01
N TRP A 42 -9.76 17.64 -7.39
CA TRP A 42 -9.99 16.53 -6.47
C TRP A 42 -9.64 15.18 -7.09
N THR A 43 -10.08 14.92 -8.33
CA THR A 43 -9.75 13.66 -9.03
C THR A 43 -8.24 13.48 -9.18
N ALA A 44 -7.52 14.56 -9.49
CA ALA A 44 -6.06 14.51 -9.61
C ALA A 44 -5.37 14.31 -8.26
N GLN A 45 -5.88 14.91 -7.18
CA GLN A 45 -5.38 14.68 -5.81
C GLN A 45 -5.54 13.22 -5.38
N VAL A 46 -6.71 12.62 -5.65
CA VAL A 46 -6.96 11.20 -5.37
C VAL A 46 -6.00 10.33 -6.17
N ASN A 47 -5.85 10.58 -7.47
CA ASN A 47 -4.92 9.84 -8.33
C ASN A 47 -3.46 9.98 -7.88
N GLU A 48 -3.05 11.16 -7.43
CA GLU A 48 -1.71 11.41 -6.88
C GLU A 48 -1.45 10.56 -5.63
N VAL A 49 -2.41 10.49 -4.71
CA VAL A 49 -2.31 9.64 -3.51
C VAL A 49 -2.28 8.15 -3.90
N LEU A 50 -3.15 7.70 -4.80
CA LEU A 50 -3.17 6.32 -5.28
C LEU A 50 -1.84 5.93 -5.96
N CYS A 51 -1.24 6.85 -6.72
CA CYS A 51 0.07 6.64 -7.31
C CYS A 51 1.16 6.44 -6.24
N LYS A 52 1.16 7.22 -5.15
CA LYS A 52 2.08 7.01 -4.02
C LYS A 52 1.90 5.64 -3.36
N VAL A 53 0.67 5.13 -3.27
CA VAL A 53 0.39 3.78 -2.76
C VAL A 53 0.99 2.71 -3.69
N ILE A 54 0.81 2.85 -5.01
CA ILE A 54 1.42 1.93 -5.99
C ILE A 54 2.95 1.96 -5.86
N CYS A 55 3.56 3.14 -5.80
CA CYS A 55 5.01 3.30 -5.61
C CYS A 55 5.51 2.63 -4.33
N HIS A 56 4.76 2.75 -3.22
CA HIS A 56 5.09 2.06 -1.97
C HIS A 56 5.06 0.55 -2.12
N ASN A 57 4.01 0.00 -2.75
CA ASN A 57 3.89 -1.44 -2.97
C ASN A 57 5.04 -1.99 -3.82
N ILE A 58 5.44 -1.28 -4.88
CA ILE A 58 6.61 -1.65 -5.69
C ILE A 58 7.88 -1.67 -4.85
N CYS A 59 8.10 -0.65 -4.01
CA CYS A 59 9.26 -0.63 -3.10
C CYS A 59 9.29 -1.82 -2.14
N VAL A 60 8.13 -2.19 -1.59
CA VAL A 60 8.00 -3.35 -0.71
C VAL A 60 8.32 -4.62 -1.47
N VAL A 61 7.70 -4.86 -2.63
CA VAL A 61 7.96 -6.05 -3.45
C VAL A 61 9.44 -6.19 -3.79
N ILE A 62 10.09 -5.11 -4.23
CA ILE A 62 11.53 -5.12 -4.52
C ILE A 62 12.34 -5.49 -3.27
N ARG A 63 12.03 -4.90 -2.12
CA ARG A 63 12.72 -5.21 -0.86
C ARG A 63 12.56 -6.69 -0.49
N GLU A 64 11.33 -7.20 -0.50
CA GLU A 64 11.03 -8.59 -0.17
C GLU A 64 11.72 -9.57 -1.13
N MET A 65 11.86 -9.23 -2.41
CA MET A 65 12.61 -10.05 -3.38
C MET A 65 14.08 -10.23 -2.94
N PHE A 66 14.72 -9.17 -2.46
CA PHE A 66 16.09 -9.24 -1.97
C PHE A 66 16.17 -9.91 -0.58
N GLU A 67 15.28 -9.59 0.35
CA GLU A 67 15.27 -10.12 1.72
C GLU A 67 14.99 -11.63 1.76
N LEU A 68 14.08 -12.12 0.89
CA LEU A 68 13.72 -13.53 0.80
C LEU A 68 14.58 -14.32 -0.20
N GLY A 69 15.50 -13.66 -0.91
CA GLY A 69 16.35 -14.30 -1.93
C GLY A 69 15.57 -14.79 -3.16
N ILE A 70 14.41 -14.21 -3.46
CA ILE A 70 13.57 -14.58 -4.59
C ILE A 70 14.12 -13.91 -5.86
N LYS A 71 14.55 -14.73 -6.83
CA LYS A 71 14.88 -14.23 -8.15
C LYS A 71 13.60 -13.98 -8.94
N PRO A 72 13.30 -12.73 -9.35
CA PRO A 72 12.11 -12.46 -10.13
C PRO A 72 12.23 -13.10 -11.52
N ASN A 73 11.12 -13.67 -12.00
CA ASN A 73 11.00 -14.13 -13.38
C ASN A 73 10.09 -13.15 -14.13
N PHE A 74 10.65 -12.44 -15.10
CA PHE A 74 9.94 -11.44 -15.91
C PHE A 74 9.66 -11.93 -17.34
N ASN A 75 9.82 -13.23 -17.63
CA ASN A 75 9.72 -13.77 -18.99
C ASN A 75 8.36 -13.50 -19.66
N PHE A 76 7.28 -13.40 -18.87
CA PHE A 76 5.93 -13.09 -19.36
C PHE A 76 5.78 -11.68 -19.94
N CYS A 77 6.73 -10.77 -19.67
CA CYS A 77 6.70 -9.39 -20.18
C CYS A 77 7.41 -9.25 -21.53
N VAL A 78 8.11 -10.28 -22.02
CA VAL A 78 8.96 -10.22 -23.22
C VAL A 78 8.32 -10.92 -24.44
N GLU A 79 7.24 -11.69 -24.24
CA GLU A 79 6.57 -12.43 -25.31
C GLU A 79 5.86 -11.55 -26.38
N SER A 80 6.00 -10.22 -26.33
CA SER A 80 5.46 -9.30 -27.34
C SER A 80 6.49 -8.66 -28.27
N GLU A 81 7.78 -8.98 -28.19
CA GLU A 81 8.82 -8.37 -29.06
C GLU A 81 9.48 -9.30 -30.09
N GLU A 82 9.11 -10.59 -30.16
CA GLU A 82 9.63 -11.51 -31.19
C GLU A 82 8.51 -12.11 -32.05
N SER A 83 7.84 -11.26 -32.82
CA SER A 83 7.07 -11.70 -34.00
C SER A 83 6.94 -10.59 -35.04
N VAL A 84 8.06 -10.19 -35.66
CA VAL A 84 8.14 -9.63 -37.03
C VAL A 84 9.45 -10.10 -37.67
#